data_AF-A0A410FW02-F1
#
_entry.id   AF-A0A410FW02-F1
#
_cell.length_a   1.000
_cell.length_b   1.000
_cell.length_c   1.000
_cell.angle_alpha   90.00
_cell.angle_beta   90.00
_cell.angle_gamma   90.00
#
_symmetry.space_group_name_H-M   'P 1'
#
loop_
_entity.id
_entity.type
_entity.pdbx_description
1 polymer ?
#
loop_
_entity_poly.entity_id
_entity_poly.type
_entity_poly.pdbx_seq_one_letter_code
_entity_poly.pdbx_strand_id
1 'polypeptide(L)'
;MRTIAMLAVIAGLGLGSLAQASATATSSFSPSGEARAIIGTFVFEPGQKLALELTGGDPCPCACGTIVVSSFVVLGEDGAVIFADRIIPYPVPAKTWIGRWDLVNANSEPVPEGRYIALVRTSLGEFGVELQVSAAGTGCLARWTQAEATICGIGLALYRLVDEDDDQAAVTLCSGERLMIALPGNPTTGYGWEIDDEPLMLQRADGLDYRPSSGLIGSGGTFYFRYEAVKSGTGRLELAYRRPWEVVPPQQTFSISVTVE
;
A
#
# COMPACT_ATOMS: atom_id res chain seq x y z
N MET A 1 -30.05 54.04 -47.31
CA MET A 1 -30.73 52.74 -47.48
C MET A 1 -29.82 51.66 -46.95
N ARG A 2 -30.27 50.95 -45.89
CA ARG A 2 -29.53 49.90 -45.20
C ARG A 2 -29.66 48.60 -45.99
N THR A 3 -28.56 47.92 -46.31
CA THR A 3 -28.54 46.54 -46.77
C THR A 3 -27.90 45.66 -45.70
N ILE A 4 -28.63 44.60 -45.39
CA ILE A 4 -28.41 43.62 -44.33
C ILE A 4 -27.32 42.64 -44.78
N ALA A 5 -26.35 42.35 -43.91
CA ALA A 5 -25.47 41.19 -44.04
C ALA A 5 -25.64 40.31 -42.80
N MET A 6 -26.00 39.05 -43.06
CA MET A 6 -26.24 37.96 -42.13
C MET A 6 -25.06 37.70 -41.18
N LEU A 7 -25.35 37.61 -39.88
CA LEU A 7 -24.45 37.03 -38.88
C LEU A 7 -24.68 35.51 -38.85
N ALA A 8 -23.68 34.72 -39.23
CA ALA A 8 -23.68 33.27 -39.01
C ALA A 8 -23.09 32.97 -37.62
N VAL A 9 -23.88 32.30 -36.78
CA VAL A 9 -23.48 31.80 -35.46
C VAL A 9 -22.64 30.54 -35.65
N ILE A 10 -21.38 30.57 -35.22
CA ILE A 10 -20.55 29.37 -35.06
C ILE A 10 -20.74 28.89 -33.63
N ALA A 11 -21.31 27.69 -33.49
CA ALA A 11 -21.46 26.98 -32.22
C ALA A 11 -20.07 26.70 -31.63
N GLY A 12 -19.81 27.26 -30.44
CA GLY A 12 -18.65 26.89 -29.64
C GLY A 12 -18.81 25.46 -29.13
N LEU A 13 -17.92 24.57 -29.58
CA LEU A 13 -17.68 23.27 -28.95
C LEU A 13 -17.23 23.52 -27.51
N GLY A 14 -18.07 23.15 -26.55
CA GLY A 14 -17.74 23.16 -25.13
C GLY A 14 -16.57 22.23 -24.86
N LEU A 15 -15.44 22.81 -24.46
CA LEU A 15 -14.35 22.11 -23.79
C LEU A 15 -14.89 21.50 -22.49
N GLY A 16 -14.57 20.22 -22.28
CA GLY A 16 -15.15 19.37 -21.27
C GLY A 16 -14.96 19.85 -19.84
N SER A 17 -15.97 19.61 -19.01
CA SER A 17 -15.81 19.53 -17.57
C SER A 17 -15.15 18.18 -17.25
N LEU A 18 -13.84 18.16 -17.06
CA LEU A 18 -13.20 17.09 -16.29
C LEU A 18 -13.71 17.22 -14.86
N ALA A 19 -14.66 16.38 -14.48
CA ALA A 19 -15.06 16.23 -13.09
C ALA A 19 -13.86 15.64 -12.33
N GLN A 20 -13.12 16.49 -11.60
CA GLN A 20 -12.15 16.01 -10.62
C GLN A 20 -12.95 15.31 -9.50
N ALA A 21 -12.92 13.99 -9.47
CA ALA A 21 -13.37 13.22 -8.31
C ALA A 21 -12.44 13.60 -7.14
N SER A 22 -12.99 14.35 -6.18
CA SER A 22 -12.26 14.73 -4.98
C SER A 22 -12.32 13.56 -3.99
N ALA A 23 -11.18 13.05 -3.53
CA ALA A 23 -11.20 12.24 -2.29
C ALA A 23 -11.70 13.08 -1.15
N THR A 24 -12.41 12.42 -0.24
CA THR A 24 -12.64 12.97 1.09
C THR A 24 -11.83 12.14 2.08
N ALA A 25 -10.65 12.63 2.48
CA ALA A 25 -10.04 12.16 3.71
C ALA A 25 -10.96 12.59 4.86
N THR A 26 -11.55 11.64 5.57
CA THR A 26 -12.47 11.96 6.67
C THR A 26 -11.78 11.64 7.98
N SER A 27 -11.58 12.68 8.80
CA SER A 27 -11.31 12.50 10.23
C SER A 27 -12.61 12.67 10.98
N SER A 28 -12.97 11.68 11.79
CA SER A 28 -14.19 11.72 12.60
C SER A 28 -13.90 11.23 14.00
N PHE A 29 -14.68 11.72 14.96
CA PHE A 29 -14.70 11.20 16.31
C PHE A 29 -15.86 10.22 16.42
N SER A 30 -15.58 8.99 16.84
CA SER A 30 -16.60 8.01 17.17
C SER A 30 -17.47 8.55 18.34
N PRO A 31 -18.74 8.13 18.49
CA PRO A 31 -19.53 8.41 19.69
C PRO A 31 -18.85 7.96 21.00
N SER A 32 -17.89 7.03 20.93
CA SER A 32 -17.03 6.59 22.03
C SER A 32 -15.85 7.54 22.35
N GLY A 33 -15.63 8.58 21.55
CA GLY A 33 -14.53 9.53 21.70
C GLY A 33 -13.21 9.12 21.02
N GLU A 34 -13.18 8.00 20.32
CA GLU A 34 -11.98 7.53 19.59
C GLU A 34 -11.79 8.29 18.27
N ALA A 35 -10.55 8.71 18.01
CA ALA A 35 -10.18 9.33 16.74
C ALA A 35 -10.17 8.28 15.62
N ARG A 36 -10.75 8.61 14.47
CA ARG A 36 -10.74 7.76 13.28
C ARG A 36 -10.24 8.54 12.07
N ALA A 37 -9.29 7.95 11.34
CA ALA A 37 -8.73 8.51 10.11
C ALA A 37 -8.89 7.49 8.98
N ILE A 38 -9.67 7.82 7.95
CA ILE A 38 -9.84 6.96 6.77
C ILE A 38 -9.20 7.62 5.55
N ILE A 39 -8.35 6.87 4.86
CA ILE A 39 -7.55 7.32 3.73
C ILE A 39 -8.11 6.75 2.44
N GLY A 40 -8.61 7.65 1.58
CA GLY A 40 -8.80 7.46 0.14
C GLY A 40 -9.59 6.22 -0.29
N THR A 41 -9.71 6.04 -1.59
CA THR A 41 -10.17 4.78 -2.18
C THR A 41 -9.08 4.24 -3.10
N PHE A 42 -8.65 3.01 -2.84
CA PHE A 42 -7.59 2.36 -3.62
C PHE A 42 -8.14 1.13 -4.32
N VAL A 43 -7.76 0.95 -5.59
CA VAL A 43 -8.32 -0.14 -6.40
C VAL A 43 -7.34 -1.30 -6.51
N PHE A 44 -7.83 -2.49 -6.21
CA PHE A 44 -7.10 -3.73 -6.31
C PHE A 44 -7.85 -4.69 -7.25
N GLU A 45 -7.09 -5.52 -7.93
CA GLU A 45 -7.59 -6.62 -8.75
C GLU A 45 -7.54 -7.92 -7.94
N PRO A 46 -8.46 -8.86 -8.20
CA PRO A 46 -8.41 -10.17 -7.58
C PRO A 46 -7.04 -10.86 -7.77
N GLY A 47 -6.52 -11.46 -6.70
CA GLY A 47 -5.22 -12.12 -6.69
C GLY A 47 -4.03 -11.19 -6.38
N GLN A 48 -4.24 -9.87 -6.36
CA GLN A 48 -3.21 -8.97 -5.85
C GLN A 48 -3.20 -8.96 -4.32
N LYS A 49 -2.06 -8.56 -3.74
CA LYS A 49 -1.86 -8.47 -2.29
C LYS A 49 -1.67 -7.02 -1.87
N LEU A 50 -1.95 -6.73 -0.60
CA LEU A 50 -1.69 -5.43 0.00
C LEU A 50 -0.94 -5.54 1.32
N ALA A 51 -0.21 -4.46 1.64
CA ALA A 51 0.40 -4.27 2.94
C ALA A 51 0.05 -2.90 3.53
N LEU A 52 -0.01 -2.84 4.85
CA LEU A 52 -0.30 -1.64 5.64
C LEU A 52 0.81 -1.42 6.66
N GLU A 53 1.28 -0.17 6.77
CA GLU A 53 2.29 0.22 7.74
C GLU A 53 1.95 1.59 8.33
N LEU A 54 2.06 1.74 9.65
CA LEU A 54 1.91 3.04 10.30
C LEU A 54 3.18 3.89 10.06
N THR A 55 3.00 5.12 9.62
CA THR A 55 4.10 6.04 9.27
C THR A 55 4.09 7.30 10.14
N GLY A 56 5.24 7.98 10.23
CA GLY A 56 5.42 9.18 11.04
C GLY A 56 5.71 8.90 12.52
N GLY A 57 5.65 9.94 13.35
CA GLY A 57 5.58 9.76 14.80
C GLY A 57 6.80 10.06 15.65
N ASP A 58 7.79 10.82 15.18
CA ASP A 58 8.88 11.28 16.04
C ASP A 58 9.06 12.83 15.98
N PRO A 59 9.28 13.51 17.13
CA PRO A 59 9.43 12.93 18.46
C PRO A 59 8.15 12.89 19.30
N CYS A 60 7.15 13.77 19.11
CA CYS A 60 5.85 13.67 19.81
C CYS A 60 4.81 14.76 19.40
N PRO A 61 3.79 14.48 18.57
CA PRO A 61 2.76 15.49 18.25
C PRO A 61 1.60 15.56 19.26
N CYS A 62 1.17 14.43 19.86
CA CYS A 62 0.21 14.45 20.98
C CYS A 62 0.22 13.27 21.98
N ALA A 63 1.02 12.21 21.75
CA ALA A 63 1.16 11.10 22.70
C ALA A 63 2.62 10.63 22.74
N CYS A 64 3.29 10.79 23.89
CA CYS A 64 4.72 10.50 24.01
C CYS A 64 4.98 9.06 24.48
N GLY A 65 4.32 8.08 23.87
CA GLY A 65 4.43 6.66 24.21
C GLY A 65 4.49 5.77 22.99
N THR A 66 4.89 4.52 23.19
CA THR A 66 4.88 3.50 22.14
C THR A 66 3.45 3.29 21.65
N ILE A 67 3.21 3.59 20.38
CA ILE A 67 1.94 3.27 19.72
C ILE A 67 1.89 1.76 19.56
N VAL A 68 0.79 1.15 19.98
CA VAL A 68 0.54 -0.28 19.82
C VAL A 68 -0.61 -0.50 18.86
N VAL A 69 -0.47 -1.49 18.00
CA VAL A 69 -1.55 -2.02 17.17
C VAL A 69 -2.24 -3.12 17.96
N SER A 70 -3.56 -3.06 18.07
CA SER A 70 -4.37 -4.03 18.81
C SER A 70 -5.17 -4.98 17.92
N SER A 71 -5.45 -4.59 16.68
CA SER A 71 -6.07 -5.49 15.69
C SER A 71 -5.96 -4.95 14.27
N PHE A 72 -5.96 -5.85 13.30
CA PHE A 72 -6.18 -5.54 11.88
C PHE A 72 -7.31 -6.42 11.32
N VAL A 73 -8.34 -5.79 10.78
CA VAL A 73 -9.48 -6.46 10.16
C VAL A 73 -9.82 -5.81 8.81
N VAL A 74 -10.45 -6.55 7.92
CA VAL A 74 -11.11 -6.00 6.73
C VAL A 74 -12.60 -6.23 6.82
N LEU A 75 -13.35 -5.14 6.62
CA LEU A 75 -14.80 -5.11 6.64
C LEU A 75 -15.34 -5.05 5.20
N GLY A 76 -16.43 -5.75 4.93
CA GLY A 76 -17.22 -5.59 3.71
C GLY A 76 -18.10 -4.33 3.77
N GLU A 77 -18.80 -4.04 2.68
CA GLU A 77 -19.72 -2.91 2.57
C GLU A 77 -20.85 -2.92 3.61
N ASP A 78 -21.29 -4.11 4.02
CA ASP A 78 -22.31 -4.34 5.06
C ASP A 78 -21.74 -4.27 6.50
N GLY A 79 -20.43 -4.04 6.64
CA GLY A 79 -19.73 -4.03 7.92
C GLY A 79 -19.36 -5.43 8.45
N ALA A 80 -19.63 -6.50 7.70
CA ALA A 80 -19.21 -7.85 8.08
C ALA A 80 -17.69 -7.99 8.04
N VAL A 81 -17.13 -8.75 8.98
CA VAL A 81 -15.69 -9.04 9.01
C VAL A 81 -15.37 -10.08 7.95
N ILE A 82 -14.67 -9.66 6.90
CA ILE A 82 -14.24 -10.51 5.78
C ILE A 82 -12.90 -11.17 6.08
N PHE A 83 -12.01 -10.40 6.73
CA PHE A 83 -10.70 -10.85 7.17
C PHE A 83 -10.40 -10.31 8.56
N ALA A 84 -9.72 -11.11 9.36
CA ALA A 84 -9.13 -10.67 10.62
C ALA A 84 -7.76 -11.32 10.75
N ASP A 85 -6.74 -10.51 10.97
CA ASP A 85 -5.39 -11.02 11.23
C ASP A 85 -5.37 -11.72 12.59
N ARG A 86 -5.17 -13.03 12.55
CA ARG A 86 -5.04 -13.90 13.72
C ARG A 86 -3.65 -14.51 13.84
N ILE A 87 -2.76 -14.18 12.92
CA ILE A 87 -1.38 -14.69 12.88
C ILE A 87 -0.55 -13.92 13.90
N ILE A 88 -0.75 -12.60 13.97
CA ILE A 88 -0.02 -11.74 14.90
C ILE A 88 -0.66 -11.83 16.30
N PRO A 89 0.13 -12.13 17.37
CA PRO A 89 -0.36 -12.09 18.74
C PRO A 89 -0.42 -10.63 19.23
N TYR A 90 -1.50 -9.95 18.91
CA TYR A 90 -1.75 -8.58 19.35
C TYR A 90 -1.85 -8.46 20.89
N PRO A 91 -1.51 -7.29 21.48
CA PRO A 91 -1.01 -6.08 20.83
C PRO A 91 0.48 -6.13 20.50
N VAL A 92 0.89 -5.43 19.45
CA VAL A 92 2.31 -5.31 19.03
C VAL A 92 2.72 -3.85 18.84
N PRO A 93 4.00 -3.48 19.05
CA PRO A 93 4.48 -2.14 18.73
C PRO A 93 4.27 -1.79 17.25
N ALA A 94 3.77 -0.58 16.97
CA ALA A 94 3.50 -0.12 15.60
C ALA A 94 4.73 -0.18 14.70
N LYS A 95 5.91 0.19 15.22
CA LYS A 95 7.19 0.15 14.48
C LYS A 95 7.59 -1.26 14.02
N THR A 96 7.02 -2.31 14.62
CA THR A 96 7.28 -3.71 14.25
C THR A 96 6.11 -4.37 13.51
N TRP A 97 5.02 -3.64 13.27
CA TRP A 97 3.79 -4.15 12.68
C TRP A 97 3.70 -3.83 11.18
N ILE A 98 3.30 -4.82 10.38
CA ILE A 98 2.91 -4.68 8.96
C ILE A 98 1.68 -5.56 8.84
N GLY A 99 0.54 -4.96 8.51
CA GLY A 99 -0.66 -5.70 8.16
C GLY A 99 -0.51 -6.21 6.73
N ARG A 100 -0.86 -7.47 6.47
CA ARG A 100 -0.92 -8.02 5.12
C ARG A 100 -2.29 -8.62 4.86
N TRP A 101 -2.78 -8.44 3.65
CA TRP A 101 -4.00 -9.08 3.22
C TRP A 101 -3.93 -9.40 1.73
N ASP A 102 -4.22 -10.65 1.40
CA ASP A 102 -4.08 -11.19 0.03
C ASP A 102 -5.41 -11.12 -0.74
N LEU A 103 -6.33 -10.25 -0.28
CA LEU A 103 -7.67 -10.11 -0.85
C LEU A 103 -8.46 -11.43 -0.83
N VAL A 104 -8.28 -12.21 0.23
CA VAL A 104 -9.01 -13.45 0.47
C VAL A 104 -9.88 -13.38 1.72
N ASN A 105 -10.97 -14.14 1.72
CA ASN A 105 -11.81 -14.33 2.89
C ASN A 105 -11.17 -15.29 3.91
N ALA A 106 -11.87 -15.58 5.01
CA ALA A 106 -11.40 -16.49 6.06
C ALA A 106 -11.15 -17.95 5.60
N ASN A 107 -11.67 -18.35 4.43
CA ASN A 107 -11.48 -19.67 3.83
C ASN A 107 -10.37 -19.67 2.76
N SER A 108 -9.61 -18.58 2.63
CA SER A 108 -8.59 -18.38 1.60
C SER A 108 -9.15 -18.33 0.17
N GLU A 109 -10.43 -17.99 0.01
CA GLU A 109 -11.04 -17.77 -1.31
C GLU A 109 -10.96 -16.28 -1.68
N PRO A 110 -10.68 -15.92 -2.95
CA PRO A 110 -10.69 -14.53 -3.38
C PRO A 110 -11.99 -13.82 -3.03
N VAL A 111 -11.89 -12.59 -2.50
CA VAL A 111 -13.08 -11.78 -2.23
C VAL A 111 -13.74 -11.33 -3.53
N PRO A 112 -15.08 -11.18 -3.55
CA PRO A 112 -15.77 -10.67 -4.72
C PRO A 112 -15.37 -9.22 -5.04
N GLU A 113 -15.76 -8.74 -6.22
CA GLU A 113 -15.70 -7.30 -6.50
C GLU A 113 -16.63 -6.54 -5.55
N GLY A 114 -16.17 -5.37 -5.10
CA GLY A 114 -16.92 -4.60 -4.11
C GLY A 114 -16.05 -3.65 -3.32
N ARG A 115 -16.69 -2.98 -2.35
CA ARG A 115 -16.05 -2.04 -1.43
C ARG A 115 -15.68 -2.72 -0.12
N TYR A 116 -14.50 -2.37 0.38
CA TYR A 116 -13.97 -2.88 1.63
C TYR A 116 -13.34 -1.76 2.43
N ILE A 117 -13.25 -1.94 3.75
CA ILE A 117 -12.49 -1.07 4.64
C ILE A 117 -11.48 -1.91 5.39
N ALA A 118 -10.20 -1.68 5.12
CA ALA A 118 -9.13 -2.20 5.95
C ALA A 118 -8.97 -1.31 7.18
N LEU A 119 -9.21 -1.86 8.38
CA LEU A 119 -9.25 -1.13 9.64
C LEU A 119 -8.18 -1.64 10.61
N VAL A 120 -7.32 -0.72 11.04
CA VAL A 120 -6.23 -0.94 11.99
C VAL A 120 -6.58 -0.20 13.28
N ARG A 121 -6.73 -0.95 14.37
CA ARG A 121 -6.96 -0.35 15.70
C ARG A 121 -5.65 -0.18 16.42
N THR A 122 -5.48 0.99 17.04
CA THR A 122 -4.26 1.36 17.76
C THR A 122 -4.59 2.00 19.10
N SER A 123 -3.56 2.21 19.92
CA SER A 123 -3.69 3.03 21.15
C SER A 123 -4.02 4.51 20.91
N LEU A 124 -3.93 5.01 19.67
CA LEU A 124 -4.28 6.39 19.32
C LEU A 124 -5.69 6.54 18.73
N GLY A 125 -6.28 5.44 18.27
CA GLY A 125 -7.53 5.45 17.51
C GLY A 125 -7.51 4.45 16.36
N GLU A 126 -8.48 4.59 15.47
CA GLU A 126 -8.67 3.72 14.31
C GLU A 126 -8.12 4.37 13.03
N PHE A 127 -7.28 3.64 12.31
CA PHE A 127 -6.83 4.01 10.98
C PHE A 127 -7.49 3.11 9.96
N GLY A 128 -8.07 3.68 8.91
CA GLY A 128 -8.80 2.98 7.88
C GLY A 128 -8.29 3.31 6.48
N VAL A 129 -8.46 2.36 5.56
CA VAL A 129 -8.28 2.58 4.12
C VAL A 129 -9.51 2.04 3.41
N GLU A 130 -10.15 2.84 2.56
CA GLU A 130 -11.22 2.32 1.70
C GLU A 130 -10.59 1.67 0.47
N LEU A 131 -11.09 0.49 0.14
CA LEU A 131 -10.59 -0.33 -0.94
C LEU A 131 -11.74 -0.66 -1.88
N GLN A 132 -11.45 -0.70 -3.17
CA GLN A 132 -12.33 -1.20 -4.20
C GLN A 132 -11.66 -2.41 -4.87
N VAL A 133 -12.32 -3.55 -4.86
CA VAL A 133 -11.92 -4.70 -5.68
C VAL A 133 -12.72 -4.67 -6.97
N SER A 134 -12.05 -4.76 -8.11
CA SER A 134 -12.66 -4.76 -9.45
C SER A 134 -11.78 -5.52 -10.45
N ALA A 135 -12.37 -6.15 -11.47
CA ALA A 135 -11.62 -6.76 -12.57
C ALA A 135 -10.66 -5.79 -13.25
N ALA A 136 -9.55 -6.34 -13.75
CA ALA A 136 -8.50 -5.63 -14.46
C ALA A 136 -9.06 -4.80 -15.63
N GLY A 137 -8.62 -3.55 -15.75
CA GLY A 137 -9.07 -2.61 -16.79
C GLY A 137 -9.38 -1.20 -16.28
N THR A 138 -9.37 -0.99 -14.97
CA THR A 138 -9.47 0.34 -14.38
C THR A 138 -8.05 0.96 -14.36
N GLY A 139 -7.65 1.58 -15.47
CA GLY A 139 -6.38 2.33 -15.56
C GLY A 139 -6.32 3.47 -14.54
N CYS A 140 -5.16 4.11 -14.38
CA CYS A 140 -4.91 5.09 -13.32
C CYS A 140 -5.89 6.28 -13.24
N LEU A 141 -6.61 6.56 -14.33
CA LEU A 141 -7.64 7.60 -14.43
C LEU A 141 -8.86 7.41 -13.51
N ALA A 142 -9.10 6.20 -13.00
CA ALA A 142 -10.14 5.91 -12.00
C ALA A 142 -9.55 5.44 -10.66
N ARG A 143 -8.23 5.59 -10.51
CA ARG A 143 -7.43 4.82 -9.56
C ARG A 143 -6.52 5.71 -8.72
N TRP A 144 -6.91 6.91 -8.31
CA TRP A 144 -6.30 7.47 -7.09
C TRP A 144 -6.96 8.69 -6.51
N THR A 145 -6.65 8.86 -5.23
CA THR A 145 -6.87 10.07 -4.48
C THR A 145 -5.71 10.34 -3.53
N GLN A 146 -5.13 11.55 -3.56
CA GLN A 146 -4.09 11.98 -2.59
C GLN A 146 -4.71 12.34 -1.23
N ALA A 147 -5.37 11.38 -0.58
CA ALA A 147 -5.87 11.55 0.77
C ALA A 147 -4.79 11.09 1.75
N GLU A 148 -4.29 11.99 2.58
CA GLU A 148 -3.57 11.62 3.80
C GLU A 148 -4.43 12.01 5.00
N ALA A 149 -4.79 11.02 5.80
CA ALA A 149 -5.47 11.24 7.07
C ALA A 149 -4.51 10.82 8.17
N THR A 150 -4.27 11.72 9.13
CA THR A 150 -3.34 11.46 10.23
C THR A 150 -4.03 11.68 11.58
N ILE A 151 -3.60 10.91 12.58
CA ILE A 151 -3.94 11.11 13.99
C ILE A 151 -2.63 11.38 14.70
N CYS A 152 -2.46 12.56 15.28
CA CYS A 152 -1.20 12.94 15.94
C CYS A 152 0.04 12.84 15.03
N GLY A 153 -0.07 13.22 13.75
CA GLY A 153 1.05 13.12 12.79
C GLY A 153 1.45 11.68 12.45
N ILE A 154 0.64 10.69 12.85
CA ILE A 154 0.76 9.30 12.43
C ILE A 154 -0.18 9.08 11.26
N GLY A 155 0.34 8.52 10.18
CA GLY A 155 -0.43 8.10 9.01
C GLY A 155 -0.50 6.58 8.91
N LEU A 156 -1.31 6.10 7.96
CA LEU A 156 -1.34 4.70 7.54
C LEU A 156 -0.97 4.64 6.07
N ALA A 157 0.19 4.06 5.76
CA ALA A 157 0.61 3.83 4.38
C ALA A 157 0.03 2.51 3.88
N LEU A 158 -0.59 2.55 2.71
CA LEU A 158 -1.00 1.40 1.92
C LEU A 158 0.02 1.14 0.83
N TYR A 159 0.38 -0.13 0.66
CA TYR A 159 1.28 -0.61 -0.37
C TYR A 159 0.61 -1.68 -1.22
N ARG A 160 0.88 -1.67 -2.53
CA ARG A 160 0.88 -2.88 -3.34
C ARG A 160 1.91 -3.83 -2.75
N LEU A 161 1.51 -5.03 -2.36
CA LEU A 161 2.44 -6.04 -1.84
C LEU A 161 2.77 -7.03 -2.95
N VAL A 162 4.05 -7.36 -3.07
CA VAL A 162 4.55 -8.55 -3.78
C VAL A 162 5.49 -9.31 -2.86
N ASP A 163 5.48 -10.63 -2.96
CA ASP A 163 6.34 -11.51 -2.17
C ASP A 163 7.02 -12.57 -3.06
N GLU A 164 7.63 -13.60 -2.46
CA GLU A 164 8.35 -14.63 -3.20
C GLU A 164 7.50 -15.36 -4.26
N ASP A 165 6.17 -15.43 -4.09
CA ASP A 165 5.27 -16.10 -5.03
C ASP A 165 5.00 -15.27 -6.29
N ASP A 166 5.37 -13.98 -6.26
CA ASP A 166 5.17 -13.02 -7.34
C ASP A 166 6.43 -12.84 -8.22
N ASP A 167 7.39 -13.78 -8.17
CA ASP A 167 8.58 -13.71 -9.02
C ASP A 167 8.20 -13.72 -10.50
N GLN A 168 8.87 -12.87 -11.28
CA GLN A 168 8.60 -12.56 -12.68
C GLN A 168 7.24 -11.87 -12.95
N ALA A 169 6.50 -11.46 -11.92
CA ALA A 169 5.21 -10.78 -12.12
C ALA A 169 5.38 -9.40 -12.78
N ALA A 170 4.31 -8.97 -13.46
CA ALA A 170 4.16 -7.61 -13.95
C ALA A 170 3.30 -6.81 -12.97
N VAL A 171 3.86 -5.72 -12.44
CA VAL A 171 3.21 -4.84 -11.48
C VAL A 171 2.96 -3.49 -12.15
N THR A 172 1.69 -3.08 -12.20
CA THR A 172 1.30 -1.75 -12.65
C THR A 172 0.96 -0.89 -11.43
N LEU A 173 1.51 0.31 -11.39
CA LEU A 173 1.30 1.30 -10.34
C LEU A 173 0.87 2.62 -10.96
N CYS A 174 0.11 3.40 -10.21
CA CYS A 174 -0.12 4.80 -10.54
C CYS A 174 0.92 5.70 -9.86
N SER A 175 1.24 6.85 -10.46
CA SER A 175 2.08 7.84 -9.77
C SER A 175 1.52 8.18 -8.37
N GLY A 176 2.36 8.09 -7.35
CA GLY A 176 2.01 8.26 -5.93
C GLY A 176 1.65 6.97 -5.20
N GLU A 177 1.41 5.85 -5.91
CA GLU A 177 1.24 4.55 -5.27
C GLU A 177 2.55 4.03 -4.69
N ARG A 178 2.41 3.22 -3.64
CA ARG A 178 3.56 2.59 -2.97
C ARG A 178 3.60 1.11 -3.27
N LEU A 179 4.82 0.58 -3.38
CA LEU A 179 5.12 -0.83 -3.58
C LEU A 179 5.94 -1.33 -2.39
N MET A 180 5.55 -2.49 -1.85
CA MET A 180 6.30 -3.22 -0.84
C MET A 180 6.68 -4.58 -1.40
N ILE A 181 7.97 -4.90 -1.34
CA ILE A 181 8.48 -6.24 -1.65
C ILE A 181 8.82 -6.93 -0.34
N ALA A 182 8.35 -8.15 -0.19
CA ALA A 182 8.48 -8.95 1.01
C ALA A 182 9.16 -10.29 0.70
N LEU A 183 10.44 -10.45 1.07
CA LEU A 183 11.18 -11.67 0.74
C LEU A 183 11.68 -12.38 2.00
N PRO A 184 11.43 -13.69 2.16
CA PRO A 184 11.92 -14.44 3.29
C PRO A 184 13.46 -14.48 3.27
N GLY A 185 14.06 -14.55 4.44
CA GLY A 185 15.51 -14.70 4.56
C GLY A 185 15.97 -14.83 6.01
N ASN A 186 17.24 -15.13 6.19
CA ASN A 186 17.84 -15.32 7.50
C ASN A 186 19.22 -14.65 7.57
N PRO A 187 19.31 -13.40 8.06
CA PRO A 187 20.58 -12.68 8.17
C PRO A 187 21.57 -13.36 9.12
N THR A 188 21.12 -14.22 10.04
CA THR A 188 22.03 -14.96 10.94
C THR A 188 22.89 -16.00 10.21
N THR A 189 22.51 -16.37 8.99
CA THR A 189 23.28 -17.26 8.10
C THR A 189 24.32 -16.51 7.25
N GLY A 190 24.35 -15.18 7.35
CA GLY A 190 25.18 -14.29 6.56
C GLY A 190 24.59 -13.88 5.20
N TYR A 191 23.46 -14.46 4.81
CA TYR A 191 22.76 -14.07 3.58
C TYR A 191 21.89 -12.84 3.80
N GLY A 192 21.82 -11.98 2.78
CA GLY A 192 20.89 -10.86 2.70
C GLY A 192 20.41 -10.69 1.27
N TRP A 193 19.30 -9.97 1.11
CA TRP A 193 18.82 -9.54 -0.19
C TRP A 193 19.51 -8.22 -0.57
N GLU A 194 20.17 -8.21 -1.72
CA GLU A 194 20.76 -7.02 -2.33
C GLU A 194 20.00 -6.64 -3.59
N ILE A 195 20.02 -5.36 -3.94
CA ILE A 195 19.34 -4.84 -5.14
C ILE A 195 20.37 -4.82 -6.27
N ASP A 196 20.10 -5.59 -7.33
CA ASP A 196 20.95 -5.70 -8.53
C ASP A 196 20.55 -4.69 -9.60
N ASP A 197 19.25 -4.47 -9.80
CA ASP A 197 18.71 -3.44 -10.69
C ASP A 197 17.52 -2.74 -10.04
N GLU A 198 17.45 -1.42 -10.18
CA GLU A 198 16.43 -0.57 -9.57
C GLU A 198 15.92 0.47 -10.57
N PRO A 199 14.62 0.46 -10.87
CA PRO A 199 14.12 1.27 -11.96
C PRO A 199 13.88 2.71 -11.51
N LEU A 200 14.30 3.68 -12.33
CA LEU A 200 14.36 5.11 -11.97
C LEU A 200 13.02 5.77 -11.63
N MET A 201 11.89 5.12 -11.92
CA MET A 201 10.55 5.61 -11.56
C MET A 201 10.12 5.26 -10.13
N LEU A 202 10.89 4.43 -9.43
CA LEU A 202 10.67 4.10 -8.04
C LEU A 202 11.65 4.86 -7.16
N GLN A 203 11.16 5.48 -6.10
CA GLN A 203 11.96 6.08 -5.04
C GLN A 203 11.85 5.20 -3.79
N ARG A 204 12.98 4.83 -3.17
CA ARG A 204 12.95 4.11 -1.89
C ARG A 204 12.28 4.94 -0.81
N ALA A 205 11.43 4.30 -0.02
CA ALA A 205 10.83 4.87 1.18
C ALA A 205 11.48 4.28 2.43
N ASP A 206 11.56 5.09 3.50
CA ASP A 206 12.16 4.68 4.76
C ASP A 206 11.34 3.61 5.48
N GLY A 207 12.01 2.77 6.27
CA GLY A 207 11.37 1.79 7.13
C GLY A 207 12.37 0.80 7.71
N LEU A 208 11.86 -0.18 8.45
CA LEU A 208 12.69 -1.29 8.91
C LEU A 208 12.81 -2.35 7.80
N ASP A 209 14.03 -2.58 7.34
CA ASP A 209 14.32 -3.47 6.20
C ASP A 209 14.23 -4.96 6.53
N TYR A 210 14.25 -5.34 7.80
CA TYR A 210 14.17 -6.74 8.21
C TYR A 210 13.32 -6.93 9.46
N ARG A 211 12.45 -7.95 9.44
CA ARG A 211 11.66 -8.33 10.60
C ARG A 211 11.78 -9.83 10.87
N PRO A 212 12.23 -10.22 12.08
CA PRO A 212 12.31 -11.63 12.42
C PRO A 212 10.91 -12.23 12.55
N SER A 213 10.75 -13.50 12.17
CA SER A 213 9.48 -14.22 12.33
C SER A 213 9.20 -14.60 13.79
N SER A 214 10.23 -14.58 14.63
CA SER A 214 10.11 -14.87 16.06
C SER A 214 11.17 -14.13 16.88
N GLY A 215 10.98 -14.05 18.21
CA GLY A 215 12.01 -13.53 19.11
C GLY A 215 13.18 -14.51 19.37
N LEU A 216 13.19 -15.68 18.72
CA LEU A 216 14.23 -16.68 18.94
C LEU A 216 15.51 -16.30 18.19
N ILE A 217 16.64 -16.45 18.88
CA ILE A 217 17.97 -16.27 18.29
C ILE A 217 18.14 -17.25 17.13
N GLY A 218 18.60 -16.75 15.99
CA GLY A 218 18.82 -17.57 14.78
C GLY A 218 17.59 -17.76 13.91
N SER A 219 16.41 -17.29 14.33
CA SER A 219 15.21 -17.37 13.49
C SER A 219 15.36 -16.50 12.24
N GLY A 220 14.83 -17.01 11.14
CA GLY A 220 14.68 -16.23 9.92
C GLY A 220 13.60 -15.16 10.08
N GLY A 221 13.26 -14.52 8.98
CA GLY A 221 12.29 -13.45 8.95
C GLY A 221 12.05 -13.00 7.52
N THR A 222 11.63 -11.77 7.39
CA THR A 222 11.29 -11.19 6.09
C THR A 222 12.03 -9.87 5.90
N PHE A 223 12.66 -9.73 4.74
CA PHE A 223 13.20 -8.49 4.25
C PHE A 223 12.10 -7.69 3.55
N TYR A 224 12.06 -6.39 3.82
CA TYR A 224 11.05 -5.48 3.31
C TYR A 224 11.72 -4.35 2.54
N PHE A 225 11.36 -4.19 1.27
CA PHE A 225 11.77 -3.07 0.44
C PHE A 225 10.55 -2.22 0.13
N ARG A 226 10.65 -0.90 0.34
CA ARG A 226 9.53 0.04 0.17
C ARG A 226 9.87 1.03 -0.92
N TYR A 227 8.90 1.28 -1.78
CA TYR A 227 9.03 2.21 -2.89
C TYR A 227 7.80 3.10 -3.00
N GLU A 228 8.00 4.31 -3.49
CA GLU A 228 6.98 5.21 -4.01
C GLU A 228 7.17 5.38 -5.51
N ALA A 229 6.09 5.29 -6.28
CA ALA A 229 6.09 5.53 -7.72
C ALA A 229 6.08 7.04 -7.98
N VAL A 230 7.21 7.60 -8.40
CA VAL A 230 7.40 9.07 -8.45
C VAL A 230 7.31 9.70 -9.83
N LYS A 231 7.32 8.90 -10.90
CA LYS A 231 7.14 9.36 -12.28
C LYS A 231 6.70 8.20 -13.18
N SER A 232 6.08 8.48 -14.32
CA SER A 232 5.73 7.43 -15.28
C SER A 232 6.97 6.76 -15.90
N GLY A 233 6.86 5.48 -16.24
CA GLY A 233 7.93 4.71 -16.88
C GLY A 233 7.81 3.21 -16.64
N THR A 234 8.61 2.43 -17.37
CA THR A 234 8.69 0.98 -17.22
C THR A 234 10.14 0.57 -17.00
N GLY A 235 10.35 -0.45 -16.17
CA GLY A 235 11.67 -0.96 -15.83
C GLY A 235 11.58 -2.23 -15.01
N ARG A 236 12.73 -2.88 -14.80
CA ARG A 236 12.84 -4.10 -14.01
C ARG A 236 13.42 -3.76 -12.65
N LEU A 237 12.94 -4.45 -11.62
CA LEU A 237 13.50 -4.42 -10.28
C LEU A 237 14.00 -5.83 -9.98
N GLU A 238 15.29 -5.96 -9.70
CA GLU A 238 15.96 -7.24 -9.48
C GLU A 238 16.65 -7.26 -8.12
N LEU A 239 16.44 -8.33 -7.36
CA LEU A 239 17.07 -8.58 -6.08
C LEU A 239 17.77 -9.94 -6.07
N ALA A 240 18.89 -10.03 -5.36
CA ALA A 240 19.71 -11.22 -5.24
C ALA A 240 19.96 -11.56 -3.77
N TYR A 241 19.66 -12.80 -3.39
CA TYR A 241 19.90 -13.32 -2.05
C TYR A 241 21.28 -13.98 -1.99
N ARG A 242 22.25 -13.32 -1.37
CA ARG A 242 23.65 -13.77 -1.32
C ARG A 242 24.38 -13.32 -0.06
N ARG A 243 25.56 -13.89 0.14
CA ARG A 243 26.55 -13.41 1.10
C ARG A 243 27.43 -12.38 0.40
N PRO A 244 27.47 -11.11 0.86
CA PRO A 244 28.20 -10.05 0.15
C PRO A 244 29.70 -10.30 -0.01
N TRP A 245 30.28 -11.16 0.83
CA TRP A 245 31.71 -11.50 0.82
C TRP A 245 32.06 -12.73 -0.03
N GLU A 246 31.08 -13.45 -0.58
CA GLU A 246 31.33 -14.63 -1.41
C GLU A 246 31.22 -14.27 -2.90
N VAL A 247 32.18 -14.72 -3.71
CA VAL A 247 32.19 -14.50 -5.17
C VAL A 247 31.56 -15.70 -5.87
N VAL A 248 30.32 -16.01 -5.53
CA VAL A 248 29.53 -17.11 -6.11
C VAL A 248 28.18 -16.57 -6.60
N PRO A 249 27.51 -17.26 -7.53
CA PRO A 249 26.14 -16.90 -7.92
C PRO A 249 25.21 -16.80 -6.70
N PRO A 250 24.22 -15.90 -6.72
CA PRO A 250 23.28 -15.77 -5.62
C PRO A 250 22.50 -17.06 -5.42
N GLN A 251 22.12 -17.33 -4.16
CA GLN A 251 21.35 -18.53 -3.82
C GLN A 251 19.92 -18.43 -4.35
N GLN A 252 19.35 -17.22 -4.37
CA GLN A 252 18.03 -16.94 -4.93
C GLN A 252 18.06 -15.58 -5.63
N THR A 253 17.17 -15.41 -6.59
CA THR A 253 16.89 -14.13 -7.24
C THR A 253 15.40 -13.88 -7.21
N PHE A 254 15.01 -12.61 -7.16
CA PHE A 254 13.64 -12.17 -7.31
C PHE A 254 13.61 -11.02 -8.29
N SER A 255 12.67 -11.02 -9.23
CA SER A 255 12.51 -9.90 -10.15
C SER A 255 11.07 -9.65 -10.54
N ILE A 256 10.72 -8.39 -10.72
CA ILE A 256 9.41 -7.97 -11.25
C ILE A 256 9.59 -6.93 -12.35
N SER A 257 8.63 -6.90 -13.28
CA SER A 257 8.50 -5.81 -14.24
C SER A 257 7.55 -4.76 -13.69
N VAL A 258 8.01 -3.53 -13.50
CA VAL A 258 7.19 -2.46 -12.95
C VAL A 258 6.85 -1.46 -14.05
N THR A 259 5.57 -1.11 -14.17
CA THR A 259 5.08 -0.01 -15.01
C THR A 259 4.40 1.02 -14.13
N VAL A 260 4.82 2.27 -14.21
CA VAL A 260 4.17 3.43 -13.58
C VAL A 260 3.48 4.23 -14.67
N GLU A 261 2.18 4.44 -14.53
CA GLU A 261 1.36 5.29 -15.41
C GLU A 261 1.23 6.71 -14.87
#